data_AF-A0A8J1YMQ3-F1
#
_entry.id   AF-A0A8J1YMQ3-F1
#
_cell.length_a   1.000
_cell.length_b   1.000
_cell.length_c   1.000
_cell.angle_alpha   90.00
_cell.angle_beta   90.00
_cell.angle_gamma   90.00
#
_symmetry.space_group_name_H-M   'P 1'
#
loop_
_entity.id
_entity.type
_entity.pdbx_description
1 polymer ?
#
loop_
_entity_poly.entity_id
_entity_poly.type
_entity_poly.pdbx_seq_one_letter_code
_entity_poly.pdbx_strand_id
1 'polypeptide(L)'
;MMLKAILLLLCTAVTALAGSLGINQGKISISSADGISDASYTLIEPNLLPEPISLSDTSTLRFTFTVIDTSTGNGVFPQQAHLLFEDPNGRHDVTLPIIVKGNGKASFIINASKLHPALAHTHGPLHLTLLLSSLSAHTPLSYPLGELTLPSSILESPPRERHDLPPRDGEPAFQPEQELFHTFREDEKTVGVVKSLMGTGLALSPWAVLAFLLGKTYPSLEMKAARTSSYLFLACLTALEALILMYWVRLKLYQFLPYFLALSLVSAYTGKVALGGLRAARLRSGGAP
;
A
#
# COMPACT_ATOMS: atom_id res chain seq x y z
N MET A 1 -7.16 16.57 67.56
CA MET A 1 -7.42 17.25 66.27
C MET A 1 -6.64 18.55 66.05
N MET A 2 -6.10 19.22 67.09
CA MET A 2 -5.40 20.51 66.92
C MET A 2 -3.92 20.42 66.47
N LEU A 3 -3.25 19.28 66.67
CA LEU A 3 -1.84 19.12 66.29
C LEU A 3 -1.64 18.89 64.77
N LYS A 4 -2.63 18.31 64.08
CA LYS A 4 -2.64 18.15 62.61
C LYS A 4 -2.89 19.48 61.89
N ALA A 5 -3.63 20.41 62.51
CA ALA A 5 -3.90 21.72 61.93
C ALA A 5 -2.67 22.65 61.97
N ILE A 6 -1.84 22.53 63.02
CA ILE A 6 -0.61 23.33 63.15
C ILE A 6 0.51 22.79 62.24
N LEU A 7 0.58 21.47 62.03
CA LEU A 7 1.53 20.88 61.07
C LEU A 7 1.16 21.19 59.60
N LEU A 8 -0.13 21.39 59.30
CA LEU A 8 -0.56 21.81 57.97
C LEU A 8 -0.30 23.31 57.69
N LEU A 9 -0.17 24.14 58.72
CA LEU A 9 0.06 25.58 58.59
C LEU A 9 1.55 25.95 58.41
N LEU A 10 2.48 25.04 58.75
CA LEU A 10 3.93 25.30 58.65
C LEU A 10 4.53 24.89 57.29
N CYS A 11 3.75 24.28 56.39
CA CYS A 11 4.20 23.90 55.04
C CYS A 11 3.92 24.97 53.97
N THR A 12 3.36 26.12 54.34
CA THR A 12 3.01 27.21 53.41
C THR A 12 3.88 28.45 53.69
N ALA A 13 5.21 28.35 53.55
CA ALA A 13 6.07 29.52 53.66
C ALA A 13 7.48 29.35 53.05
N VAL A 14 7.57 28.96 51.77
CA VAL A 14 8.71 29.37 50.91
C VAL A 14 8.19 29.55 49.48
N THR A 15 7.37 30.57 49.25
CA THR A 15 7.37 31.18 47.92
C THR A 15 8.59 32.08 47.90
N ALA A 16 9.72 31.55 47.42
CA ALA A 16 10.86 32.37 47.08
C ALA A 16 10.34 33.49 46.17
N LEU A 17 10.59 34.75 46.58
CA LEU A 17 10.29 35.92 45.76
C LEU A 17 11.26 35.87 44.57
N ALA A 18 10.94 35.06 43.58
CA ALA A 18 11.73 34.92 42.38
C ALA A 18 11.61 36.24 41.62
N GLY A 19 12.73 36.93 41.40
CA GLY A 19 12.76 38.09 40.51
C GLY A 19 12.25 37.68 39.12
N SER A 20 11.56 38.55 38.40
CA SER A 20 11.13 38.22 37.04
C SER A 20 12.24 38.53 36.04
N LEU A 21 12.48 37.64 35.08
CA LEU A 21 13.36 37.94 33.96
C LEU A 21 12.63 38.86 32.98
N GLY A 22 13.28 39.94 32.57
CA GLY A 22 12.82 40.87 31.55
C GLY A 22 13.90 41.13 30.51
N ILE A 23 13.51 41.79 29.42
CA ILE A 23 14.43 42.11 28.33
C ILE A 23 14.58 43.62 28.22
N ASN A 24 15.82 44.09 28.13
CA ASN A 24 16.13 45.49 27.87
C ASN A 24 16.99 45.64 26.60
N GLN A 25 16.77 46.74 25.88
CA GLN A 25 17.46 47.06 24.62
C GLN A 25 17.40 45.93 23.59
N GLY A 26 16.22 45.29 23.46
CA GLY A 26 15.98 44.32 22.40
C GLY A 26 15.99 45.00 21.04
N LYS A 27 16.83 44.54 20.13
CA LYS A 27 16.95 45.05 18.76
C LYS A 27 17.04 43.89 17.79
N ILE A 28 16.18 43.90 16.80
CA ILE A 28 16.28 43.06 15.61
C ILE A 28 16.82 43.95 14.49
N SER A 29 17.87 43.48 13.83
CA SER A 29 18.43 44.12 12.64
C SER A 29 18.53 43.10 11.53
N ILE A 30 17.95 43.44 10.39
CA ILE A 30 18.08 42.71 9.15
C ILE A 30 19.13 43.47 8.35
N SER A 31 20.19 42.78 7.92
CA SER A 31 21.20 43.35 7.05
C SER A 31 21.31 42.48 5.80
N SER A 32 21.03 43.08 4.64
CA SER A 32 21.11 42.46 3.34
C SER A 32 22.47 42.73 2.71
N ALA A 33 22.98 41.79 1.89
CA ALA A 33 24.28 41.95 1.23
C ALA A 33 24.33 43.19 0.31
N ASP A 34 23.18 43.61 -0.22
CA ASP A 34 23.05 44.78 -1.10
C ASP A 34 22.83 46.09 -0.31
N GLY A 35 22.58 46.03 1.01
CA GLY A 35 22.33 47.18 1.88
C GLY A 35 20.99 47.91 1.65
N ILE A 36 20.16 47.45 0.72
CA ILE A 36 18.93 48.12 0.27
C ILE A 36 17.71 47.75 1.16
N SER A 37 17.71 46.56 1.75
CA SER A 37 16.60 46.05 2.58
C SER A 37 16.96 45.95 4.06
N ASP A 38 17.80 46.87 4.54
CA ASP A 38 18.23 46.91 5.93
C ASP A 38 17.11 47.53 6.79
N ALA A 39 16.57 46.74 7.71
CA ALA A 39 15.52 47.18 8.64
C ALA A 39 15.95 46.93 10.07
N SER A 40 15.60 47.84 10.98
CA SER A 40 15.86 47.64 12.39
C SER A 40 14.65 47.96 13.24
N TYR A 41 14.25 46.97 14.04
CA TYR A 41 13.12 47.03 14.94
C TYR A 41 13.62 47.01 16.38
N THR A 42 13.19 48.00 17.15
CA THR A 42 13.38 48.02 18.60
C THR A 42 12.23 47.29 19.26
N LEU A 43 12.54 46.28 20.08
CA LEU A 43 11.56 45.52 20.82
C LEU A 43 11.27 46.23 22.13
N ILE A 44 9.99 46.46 22.39
CA ILE A 44 9.48 47.03 23.63
C ILE A 44 8.47 46.02 24.17
N GLU A 45 8.82 45.36 25.28
CA GLU A 45 7.92 44.44 25.97
C GLU A 45 6.64 45.18 26.41
N PRO A 46 5.42 44.63 26.23
CA PRO A 46 5.07 43.29 25.75
C PRO A 46 4.62 43.27 24.27
N ASN A 47 4.94 44.30 23.48
CA ASN A 47 4.35 44.46 22.16
C ASN A 47 5.00 43.54 21.11
N LEU A 48 4.15 42.86 20.35
CA LEU A 48 4.57 42.06 19.20
C LEU A 48 5.15 42.96 18.11
N LEU A 49 6.04 42.42 17.28
CA LEU A 49 6.50 43.12 16.09
C LEU A 49 5.31 43.41 15.16
N PRO A 50 5.14 44.66 14.70
CA PRO A 50 3.98 45.08 13.93
C PRO A 50 3.97 44.56 12.48
N GLU A 51 5.11 44.15 11.94
CA GLU A 51 5.24 43.61 10.58
C GLU A 51 5.96 42.26 10.56
N PRO A 52 5.52 41.31 9.71
CA PRO A 52 6.18 40.02 9.55
C PRO A 52 7.58 40.21 8.95
N ILE A 53 8.58 39.56 9.53
CA ILE A 53 9.96 39.67 9.06
C ILE A 53 10.19 38.66 7.93
N SER A 54 10.43 39.16 6.73
CA SER A 54 10.83 38.33 5.58
C SER A 54 12.32 38.41 5.32
N LEU A 55 13.00 37.26 5.29
CA LEU A 55 14.41 37.17 4.90
C LEU A 55 14.56 36.89 3.41
N SER A 56 15.52 37.56 2.77
CA SER A 56 15.98 37.25 1.41
C SER A 56 17.19 36.32 1.44
N ASP A 57 17.54 35.71 0.30
CA ASP A 57 18.52 34.62 0.19
C ASP A 57 19.92 34.94 0.75
N THR A 58 20.31 36.21 0.72
CA THR A 58 21.61 36.69 1.18
C THR A 58 21.54 37.52 2.47
N SER A 59 20.35 37.67 3.05
CA SER A 59 20.14 38.48 4.25
C SER A 59 20.64 37.79 5.52
N THR A 60 20.99 38.63 6.50
CA THR A 60 21.42 38.22 7.83
C THR A 60 20.50 38.86 8.86
N LEU A 61 19.86 38.05 9.69
CA LEU A 61 19.05 38.49 10.82
C LEU A 61 19.92 38.44 12.07
N ARG A 62 20.14 39.59 12.70
CA ARG A 62 20.79 39.70 14.00
C ARG A 62 19.79 40.14 15.04
N PHE A 63 19.67 39.34 16.08
CA PHE A 63 18.89 39.63 17.27
C PHE A 63 19.83 39.90 18.42
N THR A 64 19.72 41.07 19.06
CA THR A 64 20.56 41.47 20.20
C THR A 64 19.67 41.99 21.31
N PHE A 65 19.91 41.53 22.53
CA PHE A 65 19.14 41.95 23.69
C PHE A 65 19.97 41.82 24.96
N THR A 66 19.55 42.49 26.03
CA THR A 66 20.14 42.34 27.36
C THR A 66 19.11 41.76 28.31
N VAL A 67 19.43 40.64 28.93
CA VAL A 67 18.59 40.01 29.95
C VAL A 67 18.80 40.76 31.26
N ILE A 68 17.70 41.26 31.81
CA ILE A 68 17.68 41.97 33.09
C ILE A 68 16.74 41.27 34.05
N ASP A 69 16.97 41.45 35.34
CA ASP A 69 15.96 41.17 36.35
C ASP A 69 15.07 42.41 36.53
N THR A 70 13.76 42.26 36.36
CA THR A 70 12.78 43.37 36.46
C THR A 70 12.78 44.01 37.85
N SER A 71 13.17 43.25 38.89
CA SER A 71 13.17 43.74 40.27
C SER A 71 14.40 44.57 40.61
N THR A 72 15.57 44.26 40.03
CA THR A 72 16.85 44.91 40.35
C THR A 72 17.42 45.76 39.21
N GLY A 73 16.93 45.60 37.98
CA GLY A 73 17.44 46.28 36.78
C GLY A 73 18.85 45.84 36.36
N ASN A 74 19.44 44.87 37.06
CA ASN A 74 20.79 44.38 36.81
C ASN A 74 20.79 43.32 35.71
N GLY A 75 21.88 43.27 34.94
CA GLY A 75 22.08 42.25 33.91
C GLY A 75 22.29 40.87 34.55
N VAL A 76 21.45 39.91 34.19
CA VAL A 76 21.49 38.55 34.75
C VAL A 76 21.86 37.55 33.66
N PHE A 77 22.66 36.55 34.02
CA PHE A 77 22.97 35.42 33.14
C PHE A 77 21.90 34.32 33.31
N PRO A 78 21.03 34.08 32.31
CA PRO A 78 20.07 32.99 32.36
C PRO A 78 20.77 31.65 32.13
N GLN A 79 20.25 30.58 32.76
CA GLN A 79 20.82 29.24 32.60
C GLN A 79 20.34 28.57 31.29
N GLN A 80 19.14 28.93 30.83
CA GLN A 80 18.60 28.50 29.56
C GLN A 80 18.16 29.74 28.77
N ALA A 81 18.65 29.84 27.53
CA ALA A 81 18.25 30.87 26.59
C ALA A 81 18.12 30.22 25.21
N HIS A 82 16.89 30.17 24.71
CA HIS A 82 16.57 29.52 23.46
C HIS A 82 15.63 30.36 22.63
N LEU A 83 15.78 30.26 21.32
CA LEU A 83 14.83 30.78 20.34
C LEU A 83 14.06 29.60 19.77
N LEU A 84 12.75 29.59 20.03
CA LEU A 84 11.83 28.62 19.50
C LEU A 84 11.22 29.17 18.22
N PHE A 85 11.27 28.35 17.18
CA PHE A 85 10.65 28.57 15.88
C PHE A 85 9.50 27.56 15.80
N GLU A 86 8.27 28.03 16.01
CA GLU A 86 7.07 27.19 15.96
C GLU A 86 6.48 27.24 14.55
N ASP A 87 6.12 26.07 14.01
CA ASP A 87 5.33 25.97 12.79
C ASP A 87 3.84 26.00 13.17
N PRO A 88 3.01 26.91 12.60
CA PRO A 88 1.58 26.95 12.89
C PRO A 88 0.85 25.62 12.59
N ASN A 89 1.41 24.77 11.73
CA ASN A 89 0.85 23.46 11.42
C ASN A 89 1.30 22.34 12.38
N GLY A 90 2.18 22.66 13.34
CA GLY A 90 2.67 21.73 14.37
C GLY A 90 3.50 20.56 13.82
N ARG A 91 4.03 20.68 12.59
CA ARG A 91 4.82 19.61 11.98
C ARG A 91 6.27 19.62 12.47
N HIS A 92 6.90 20.79 12.46
CA HIS A 92 8.33 20.92 12.74
C HIS A 92 8.65 22.16 13.58
N ASP A 93 8.68 21.99 14.90
CA ASP A 93 9.17 23.01 15.81
C ASP A 93 10.68 22.87 16.02
N VAL A 94 11.40 23.99 15.92
CA VAL A 94 12.86 24.01 16.02
C VAL A 94 13.27 24.92 17.15
N THR A 95 14.11 24.43 18.06
CA THR A 95 14.69 25.24 19.14
C THR A 95 16.17 25.44 18.92
N LEU A 96 16.63 26.69 18.87
CA LEU A 96 18.05 27.03 18.76
C LEU A 96 18.57 27.72 20.03
N PRO A 97 19.75 27.34 20.54
CA PRO A 97 20.34 28.00 21.70
C PRO A 97 20.87 29.40 21.37
N ILE A 98 20.74 30.32 22.32
CA ILE A 98 21.26 31.68 22.23
C ILE A 98 22.49 31.82 23.13
N ILE A 99 23.54 32.44 22.61
CA ILE A 99 24.75 32.72 23.38
C ILE A 99 24.53 33.99 24.21
N VAL A 100 24.52 33.85 25.53
CA VAL A 100 24.45 34.95 26.50
C VAL A 100 25.81 35.12 27.16
N LYS A 101 26.26 36.36 27.33
CA LYS A 101 27.50 36.69 28.05
C LYS A 101 27.21 36.87 29.54
N GLY A 102 28.23 36.77 30.38
CA GLY A 102 28.10 36.94 31.84
C GLY A 102 27.53 38.29 32.31
N ASN A 103 27.49 39.31 31.43
CA ASN A 103 26.87 40.61 31.69
C ASN A 103 25.39 40.69 31.25
N GLY A 104 24.76 39.57 30.93
CA GLY A 104 23.37 39.49 30.46
C GLY A 104 23.18 39.87 28.98
N LYS A 105 24.21 40.30 28.25
CA LYS A 105 24.09 40.63 26.83
C LYS A 105 24.05 39.36 25.98
N ALA A 106 23.04 39.24 25.15
CA ALA A 106 22.81 38.13 24.25
C ALA A 106 22.85 38.60 22.79
N SER A 107 23.40 37.75 21.91
CA SER A 107 23.37 37.98 20.46
C SER A 107 23.11 36.66 19.76
N PHE A 108 22.18 36.69 18.82
CA PHE A 108 21.85 35.58 17.95
C PHE A 108 21.87 36.05 16.50
N ILE A 109 22.41 35.24 15.60
CA ILE A 109 22.58 35.59 14.19
C ILE A 109 22.12 34.40 13.35
N ILE A 110 21.19 34.66 12.43
CA ILE A 110 20.79 33.74 11.37
C ILE A 110 21.27 34.33 10.05
N ASN A 111 21.99 33.54 9.27
CA ASN A 111 22.35 33.91 7.90
C ASN A 111 21.51 33.07 6.95
N ALA A 112 20.77 33.69 6.04
CA ALA A 112 19.96 32.96 5.06
C ALA A 112 20.86 32.08 4.16
N SER A 113 22.02 32.58 3.73
CA SER A 113 22.98 31.82 2.90
C SER A 113 23.61 30.60 3.59
N LYS A 114 23.59 30.55 4.93
CA LYS A 114 24.16 29.47 5.75
C LYS A 114 23.20 29.13 6.87
N LEU A 115 22.03 28.64 6.48
CA LEU A 115 20.97 28.27 7.41
C LEU A 115 21.40 27.10 8.29
N HIS A 116 20.97 27.10 9.55
CA HIS A 116 21.20 25.97 10.44
C HIS A 116 20.44 24.74 9.90
N PRO A 117 21.03 23.53 9.87
CA PRO A 117 20.40 22.36 9.26
C PRO A 117 19.03 21.99 9.87
N ALA A 118 18.82 22.33 11.15
CA ALA A 118 17.53 22.15 11.81
C ALA A 118 16.42 23.03 11.20
N LEU A 119 16.75 24.23 10.72
CA LEU A 119 15.81 25.17 10.08
C LEU A 119 15.68 24.95 8.57
N ALA A 120 16.52 24.12 7.95
CA ALA A 120 16.45 23.87 6.51
C ALA A 120 15.13 23.19 6.10
N HIS A 121 14.49 22.48 7.03
CA HIS A 121 13.31 21.66 6.78
C HIS A 121 12.00 22.33 7.19
N THR A 122 12.04 23.54 7.75
CA THR A 122 10.84 24.27 8.17
C THR A 122 10.24 25.02 6.98
N HIS A 123 8.92 24.93 6.80
CA HIS A 123 8.22 25.54 5.67
C HIS A 123 7.10 26.47 6.17
N GLY A 124 6.97 27.63 5.52
CA GLY A 124 5.92 28.60 5.85
C GLY A 124 6.33 29.67 6.87
N PRO A 125 5.37 30.47 7.36
CA PRO A 125 5.62 31.50 8.37
C PRO A 125 5.86 30.83 9.73
N LEU A 126 6.99 31.16 10.36
CA LEU A 126 7.40 30.62 11.65
C LEU A 126 7.11 31.64 12.75
N HIS A 127 6.48 31.20 13.83
CA HIS A 127 6.34 32.04 15.02
C HIS A 127 7.63 31.98 15.85
N LEU A 128 8.24 33.15 16.07
CA LEU A 128 9.44 33.28 16.87
C LEU A 128 9.08 33.57 18.32
N THR A 129 9.50 32.69 19.22
CA THR A 129 9.33 32.86 20.66
C THR A 129 10.69 32.77 21.36
N LEU A 130 11.02 33.80 22.13
CA LEU A 130 12.21 33.81 22.98
C LEU A 130 11.87 33.16 24.33
N LEU A 131 12.59 32.09 24.66
CA LEU A 131 12.46 31.37 25.91
C LEU A 131 13.69 31.63 26.78
N LEU A 132 13.47 32.26 27.94
CA LEU A 132 14.50 32.47 28.96
C LEU A 132 14.07 31.76 30.25
N SER A 133 14.98 31.00 30.84
CA SER A 133 14.72 30.30 32.10
C SER A 133 15.94 30.25 33.01
N SER A 134 15.67 30.20 34.31
CA SER A 134 16.63 30.05 35.40
C SER A 134 16.08 29.00 36.38
N LEU A 135 16.94 28.15 36.93
CA LEU A 135 16.52 26.96 37.69
C LEU A 135 15.63 27.26 38.90
N SER A 136 15.95 28.29 39.69
CA SER A 136 15.18 28.63 40.89
C SER A 136 15.26 30.11 41.31
N ALA A 137 16.10 30.90 40.64
CA ALA A 137 16.35 32.27 41.06
C ALA A 137 15.34 33.28 40.47
N HIS A 138 14.75 32.96 39.32
CA HIS A 138 13.90 33.90 38.59
C HIS A 138 12.73 33.20 37.90
N THR A 139 11.62 33.92 37.69
CA THR A 139 10.50 33.39 36.90
C THR A 139 10.89 33.32 35.42
N PRO A 140 10.59 32.22 34.72
CA PRO A 140 10.91 32.08 33.30
C PRO A 140 10.11 33.08 32.46
N LEU A 141 10.70 33.52 31.36
CA LEU A 141 10.08 34.44 30.40
C LEU A 141 9.87 33.72 29.07
N SER A 142 8.62 33.74 28.60
CA SER A 142 8.25 33.37 27.23
C SER A 142 7.80 34.63 26.52
N TYR A 143 8.62 35.13 25.59
CA TYR A 143 8.36 36.38 24.89
C TYR A 143 8.18 36.13 23.39
N PRO A 144 6.96 36.25 22.85
CA PRO A 144 6.71 36.13 21.42
C PRO A 144 7.27 37.37 20.72
N LEU A 145 8.14 37.17 19.75
CA LEU A 145 8.78 38.25 18.99
C LEU A 145 7.92 38.64 17.79
N GLY A 146 7.43 37.66 17.02
CA GLY A 146 6.61 37.88 15.82
C GLY A 146 6.77 36.74 14.80
N GLU A 147 6.33 36.98 13.58
CA GLU A 147 6.42 36.01 12.48
C GLU A 147 7.70 36.22 11.63
N LEU A 148 8.35 35.11 11.28
CA LEU A 148 9.51 35.05 10.41
C LEU A 148 9.22 34.17 9.20
N THR A 149 9.36 34.71 7.99
CA THR A 149 9.29 33.92 6.76
C THR A 149 10.69 33.75 6.18
N LEU A 150 11.11 32.50 6.00
CA LEU A 150 12.36 32.15 5.33
C LEU A 150 12.16 32.04 3.81
N PRO A 151 13.17 32.39 3.01
CA PRO A 151 13.09 32.27 1.56
C PRO A 151 13.05 30.80 1.12
N SER A 152 12.08 30.46 0.26
CA SER A 152 11.83 29.08 -0.19
C SER A 152 12.96 28.47 -1.03
N SER A 153 13.88 29.28 -1.56
CA SER A 153 15.03 28.83 -2.35
C SER A 153 16.10 28.10 -1.53
N ILE A 154 16.18 28.38 -0.23
CA ILE A 154 17.17 27.79 0.69
C ILE A 154 16.59 26.63 1.49
N LEU A 155 15.26 26.52 1.55
CA LEU A 155 14.59 25.45 2.26
C LEU A 155 14.74 24.13 1.50
N GLU A 156 15.17 23.11 2.22
CA GLU A 156 15.20 21.75 1.72
C GLU A 156 13.79 21.16 1.77
N SER A 157 13.51 20.21 0.88
CA SER A 157 12.24 19.50 0.92
C SER A 157 12.06 18.87 2.31
N PRO A 158 10.87 18.98 2.93
CA PRO A 158 10.67 18.47 4.28
C PRO A 158 11.07 16.98 4.29
N PRO A 159 11.78 16.53 5.33
CA PRO A 159 12.20 15.16 5.42
C PRO A 159 10.92 14.35 5.48
N ARG A 160 10.85 13.31 4.66
CA ARG A 160 9.62 12.58 4.43
C ARG A 160 9.23 11.88 5.74
N GLU A 161 8.27 12.44 6.46
CA GLU A 161 7.79 11.86 7.72
C GLU A 161 7.26 10.45 7.43
N ARG A 162 7.54 9.51 8.34
CA ARG A 162 7.13 8.09 8.24
C ARG A 162 5.65 7.88 7.91
N HIS A 163 4.82 8.89 8.16
CA HIS A 163 3.37 8.83 8.01
C HIS A 163 2.85 9.37 6.67
N ASP A 164 3.65 10.12 5.91
CA ASP A 164 3.16 10.82 4.72
C ASP A 164 3.36 10.05 3.41
N LEU A 165 3.85 8.79 3.48
CA LEU A 165 4.27 7.99 2.31
C LEU A 165 3.62 6.64 2.16
N PRO A 166 3.50 6.13 0.91
CA PRO A 166 3.35 4.70 0.71
C PRO A 166 4.54 3.98 1.38
N PRO A 167 4.27 2.94 2.19
CA PRO A 167 5.29 2.20 2.90
C PRO A 167 6.34 1.62 1.94
N ARG A 168 7.60 1.64 2.37
CA ARG A 168 8.69 0.93 1.70
C ARG A 168 8.49 -0.57 1.93
N ASP A 169 8.78 -1.41 0.95
CA ASP A 169 8.74 -2.87 1.09
C ASP A 169 9.49 -3.29 2.38
N GLY A 170 8.75 -3.77 3.39
CA GLY A 170 9.30 -4.30 4.64
C GLY A 170 9.17 -3.44 5.91
N GLU A 171 8.54 -2.25 5.87
CA GLU A 171 8.32 -1.44 7.08
C GLU A 171 6.85 -1.50 7.53
N PRO A 172 6.51 -2.01 8.74
CA PRO A 172 5.14 -2.05 9.22
C PRO A 172 4.69 -0.66 9.67
N ALA A 173 4.05 0.09 8.77
CA ALA A 173 3.20 1.20 9.19
C ALA A 173 1.93 0.60 9.81
N PHE A 174 1.53 1.04 11.01
CA PHE A 174 0.29 0.60 11.68
C PHE A 174 -0.95 1.19 10.99
N GLN A 175 -1.14 0.89 9.72
CA GLN A 175 -2.32 1.23 8.94
C GLN A 175 -2.86 -0.05 8.29
N PRO A 176 -4.19 -0.22 8.22
CA PRO A 176 -4.77 -1.34 7.49
C PRO A 176 -4.36 -1.22 6.00
N GLU A 177 -3.75 -2.28 5.47
CA GLU A 177 -3.47 -2.36 4.04
C GLU A 177 -4.76 -2.46 3.23
N GLN A 178 -4.71 -2.02 1.98
CA GLN A 178 -5.84 -2.16 1.07
C GLN A 178 -6.14 -3.64 0.83
N GLU A 179 -7.41 -4.02 0.94
CA GLU A 179 -7.86 -5.38 0.65
C GLU A 179 -7.59 -5.74 -0.82
N LEU A 180 -6.87 -6.84 -1.04
CA LEU A 180 -6.58 -7.38 -2.37
C LEU A 180 -7.63 -8.42 -2.75
N PHE A 181 -8.33 -8.19 -3.86
CA PHE A 181 -9.30 -9.16 -4.42
C PHE A 181 -8.68 -9.94 -5.58
N HIS A 182 -8.76 -11.27 -5.53
CA HIS A 182 -8.37 -12.11 -6.66
C HIS A 182 -9.39 -11.94 -7.80
N THR A 183 -8.95 -11.40 -8.94
CA THR A 183 -9.78 -11.32 -10.15
C THR A 183 -9.68 -12.64 -10.90
N PHE A 184 -10.75 -13.43 -10.87
CA PHE A 184 -10.84 -14.67 -11.65
C PHE A 184 -10.94 -14.35 -13.14
N ARG A 185 -10.47 -15.29 -13.96
CA ARG A 185 -10.66 -15.23 -15.42
C ARG A 185 -12.16 -15.34 -15.74
N GLU A 186 -12.62 -14.55 -16.70
CA GLU A 186 -13.98 -14.66 -17.22
C GLU A 186 -14.23 -16.04 -17.85
N ASP A 187 -15.43 -16.59 -17.64
CA ASP A 187 -15.84 -17.84 -18.27
C ASP A 187 -15.87 -17.71 -19.81
N GLU A 188 -15.44 -18.75 -20.51
CA GLU A 188 -15.47 -18.77 -21.97
C GLU A 188 -16.92 -18.65 -22.49
N LYS A 189 -17.14 -17.78 -23.49
CA LYS A 189 -18.46 -17.57 -24.08
C LYS A 189 -18.93 -18.83 -24.83
N THR A 190 -20.05 -19.40 -24.42
CA THR A 190 -20.67 -20.57 -25.08
C THR A 190 -21.66 -20.16 -26.17
N VAL A 191 -21.87 -21.04 -27.15
CA VAL A 191 -22.87 -20.84 -28.21
C VAL A 191 -24.27 -21.22 -27.72
N GLY A 192 -25.29 -20.50 -28.19
CA GLY A 192 -26.69 -20.81 -27.85
C GLY A 192 -27.12 -22.20 -28.34
N VAL A 193 -28.03 -22.84 -27.58
CA VAL A 193 -28.50 -24.22 -27.81
C VAL A 193 -28.99 -24.45 -29.24
N VAL A 194 -29.72 -23.49 -29.82
CA VAL A 194 -30.25 -23.60 -31.19
C VAL A 194 -29.13 -23.75 -32.23
N LYS A 195 -28.05 -22.96 -32.11
CA LYS A 195 -26.91 -23.03 -33.03
C LYS A 195 -26.17 -24.36 -32.88
N SER A 196 -25.99 -24.82 -31.63
CA SER A 196 -25.39 -26.13 -31.34
C SER A 196 -26.19 -27.27 -31.96
N LEU A 197 -27.52 -27.28 -31.76
CA LEU A 197 -28.41 -28.31 -32.27
C LEU A 197 -28.44 -28.36 -33.80
N MET A 198 -28.42 -27.20 -34.46
CA MET A 198 -28.33 -27.11 -35.92
C MET A 198 -27.02 -27.70 -36.44
N GLY A 199 -25.90 -27.42 -35.77
CA GLY A 199 -24.60 -28.03 -36.06
C GLY A 199 -24.61 -29.56 -35.90
N THR A 200 -25.19 -30.07 -34.81
CA THR A 200 -25.35 -31.52 -34.58
C THR A 200 -26.22 -32.17 -35.65
N GLY A 201 -27.34 -31.53 -36.03
CA GLY A 201 -28.21 -32.01 -37.09
C GLY A 201 -27.49 -32.11 -38.43
N LEU A 202 -26.70 -31.08 -38.77
CA LEU A 202 -25.89 -31.09 -39.99
C LEU A 202 -24.81 -32.18 -39.96
N ALA A 203 -24.15 -32.39 -38.82
CA ALA A 203 -23.14 -33.45 -38.65
C ALA A 203 -23.74 -34.86 -38.77
N LEU A 204 -24.99 -35.05 -38.35
CA LEU A 204 -25.71 -36.34 -38.47
C LEU A 204 -26.37 -36.55 -39.83
N SER A 205 -26.51 -35.51 -40.66
CA SER A 205 -27.17 -35.58 -41.97
C SER A 205 -26.58 -36.66 -42.91
N PRO A 206 -25.25 -36.82 -43.06
CA PRO A 206 -24.70 -37.86 -43.94
C PRO A 206 -25.10 -39.28 -43.51
N TRP A 207 -25.22 -39.54 -42.20
CA TRP A 207 -25.66 -40.84 -41.67
C TRP A 207 -27.13 -41.11 -41.99
N ALA A 208 -28.00 -40.09 -41.93
CA ALA A 208 -29.40 -40.22 -42.32
C ALA A 208 -29.55 -40.52 -43.82
N VAL A 209 -28.75 -39.84 -44.67
CA VAL A 209 -28.71 -40.11 -46.12
C VAL A 209 -28.21 -41.53 -46.38
N LEU A 210 -27.15 -41.98 -45.70
CA LEU A 210 -26.64 -43.34 -45.81
C LEU A 210 -27.72 -44.37 -45.46
N ALA A 211 -28.42 -44.20 -44.34
CA ALA A 211 -29.50 -45.09 -43.92
C ALA A 211 -30.65 -45.14 -44.93
N PHE A 212 -31.04 -43.98 -45.49
CA PHE A 212 -32.06 -43.90 -46.54
C PHE A 212 -31.64 -44.60 -47.84
N LEU A 213 -30.40 -44.39 -48.28
CA LEU A 213 -29.86 -45.05 -49.46
C LEU A 213 -29.74 -46.56 -49.27
N LEU A 214 -29.26 -47.01 -48.10
CA LEU A 214 -29.23 -48.43 -47.74
C LEU A 214 -30.62 -49.06 -47.85
N GLY A 215 -31.65 -48.35 -47.37
CA GLY A 215 -33.06 -48.71 -47.50
C GLY A 215 -33.51 -49.01 -48.95
N LYS A 216 -32.99 -48.25 -49.91
CA LYS A 216 -33.30 -48.40 -51.34
C LYS A 216 -32.42 -49.43 -52.05
N THR A 217 -31.18 -49.60 -51.62
CA THR A 217 -30.20 -50.48 -52.27
C THR A 217 -30.11 -51.85 -51.62
N TYR A 218 -30.99 -52.21 -50.68
CA TYR A 218 -30.93 -53.49 -49.96
C TYR A 218 -30.79 -54.66 -50.94
N PRO A 219 -29.63 -55.36 -50.99
CA PRO A 219 -29.67 -56.74 -51.43
C PRO A 219 -30.52 -57.48 -50.41
N SER A 220 -31.43 -58.34 -50.88
CA SER A 220 -32.23 -59.21 -50.01
C SER A 220 -31.32 -59.79 -48.93
N LEU A 221 -31.48 -59.33 -47.68
CA LEU A 221 -30.82 -59.94 -46.52
C LEU A 221 -31.52 -61.28 -46.31
N GLU A 222 -31.22 -62.25 -47.18
CA GLU A 222 -31.67 -63.62 -47.03
C GLU A 222 -30.92 -64.21 -45.84
N MET A 223 -31.51 -64.03 -44.66
CA MET A 223 -31.11 -64.64 -43.39
C MET A 223 -31.32 -66.17 -43.39
N LYS A 224 -31.45 -66.79 -44.57
CA LYS A 224 -31.94 -68.16 -44.77
C LYS A 224 -30.99 -69.25 -44.25
N ALA A 225 -29.78 -68.92 -43.81
CA ALA A 225 -28.87 -69.89 -43.19
C ALA A 225 -27.81 -69.22 -42.28
N ALA A 226 -28.16 -68.16 -41.55
CA ALA A 226 -27.21 -67.56 -40.62
C ALA A 226 -26.91 -68.55 -39.47
N ARG A 227 -25.68 -69.08 -39.44
CA ARG A 227 -25.22 -70.02 -38.42
C ARG A 227 -25.23 -69.32 -37.05
N THR A 228 -25.58 -70.04 -35.99
CA THR A 228 -25.62 -69.51 -34.60
C THR A 228 -24.33 -68.80 -34.17
N SER A 229 -23.18 -69.25 -34.70
CA SER A 229 -21.87 -68.61 -34.52
C SER A 229 -21.81 -67.15 -35.01
N SER A 230 -22.52 -66.81 -36.09
CA SER A 230 -22.52 -65.47 -36.66
C SER A 230 -23.31 -64.48 -35.80
N TYR A 231 -24.42 -64.91 -35.21
CA TYR A 231 -25.16 -64.11 -34.23
C TYR A 231 -24.35 -63.90 -32.95
N LEU A 232 -23.62 -64.91 -32.48
CA LEU A 232 -22.75 -64.80 -31.32
C LEU A 232 -21.60 -63.80 -31.56
N PHE A 233 -21.00 -63.82 -32.76
CA PHE A 233 -19.98 -62.87 -33.15
C PHE A 233 -20.53 -61.43 -33.23
N LEU A 234 -21.70 -61.23 -33.85
CA LEU A 234 -22.37 -59.92 -33.89
C LEU A 234 -22.72 -59.44 -32.48
N ALA A 235 -23.19 -60.32 -31.60
CA ALA A 235 -23.46 -59.99 -30.20
C ALA A 235 -22.18 -59.53 -29.47
N CYS A 236 -21.04 -60.21 -29.68
CA CYS A 236 -19.75 -59.77 -29.14
C CYS A 236 -19.33 -58.39 -29.69
N LEU A 237 -19.54 -58.11 -30.98
CA LEU A 237 -19.25 -56.80 -31.56
C LEU A 237 -20.15 -55.71 -30.95
N THR A 238 -21.45 -55.98 -30.79
CA THR A 238 -22.37 -55.03 -30.14
C THR A 238 -22.00 -54.80 -28.68
N ALA A 239 -21.54 -55.84 -27.98
CA ALA A 239 -21.09 -55.73 -26.58
C ALA A 239 -19.79 -54.91 -26.48
N LEU A 240 -18.86 -55.04 -27.44
CA LEU A 240 -17.66 -54.19 -27.51
C LEU A 240 -18.03 -52.72 -27.72
N GLU A 241 -18.93 -52.43 -28.66
CA GLU A 241 -19.39 -51.06 -28.92
C GLU A 241 -20.11 -50.45 -27.71
N ALA A 242 -20.99 -51.23 -27.06
CA ALA A 242 -21.64 -50.82 -25.83
C ALA A 242 -20.65 -50.56 -24.69
N LEU A 243 -19.59 -51.36 -24.59
CA LEU A 243 -18.52 -51.16 -23.61
C LEU A 243 -17.73 -49.87 -23.89
N ILE A 244 -17.45 -49.56 -25.16
CA ILE A 244 -16.81 -48.30 -25.57
C ILE A 244 -17.71 -47.10 -25.22
N LEU A 245 -19.02 -47.20 -25.47
CA LEU A 245 -19.98 -46.17 -25.08
C LEU A 245 -20.02 -46.01 -23.55
N MET A 246 -20.05 -47.11 -22.81
CA MET A 246 -20.03 -47.07 -21.34
C MET A 246 -18.72 -46.48 -20.79
N TYR A 247 -17.61 -46.67 -21.51
CA TYR A 247 -16.34 -45.99 -21.21
C TYR A 247 -16.43 -44.50 -21.43
N TRP A 248 -17.03 -44.06 -22.53
CA TRP A 248 -17.24 -42.63 -22.79
C TRP A 248 -18.13 -41.95 -21.72
N VAL A 249 -19.15 -42.65 -21.20
CA VAL A 249 -20.08 -42.07 -20.20
C VAL A 249 -19.56 -42.17 -18.76
N ARG A 250 -18.98 -43.31 -18.34
CA ARG A 250 -18.75 -43.58 -16.90
C ARG A 250 -17.45 -44.30 -16.52
N LEU A 251 -16.95 -45.25 -17.32
CA LEU A 251 -15.82 -46.09 -16.88
C LEU A 251 -14.49 -45.33 -16.90
N LYS A 252 -13.65 -45.59 -15.90
CA LYS A 252 -12.25 -45.16 -15.92
C LYS A 252 -11.41 -46.14 -16.73
N LEU A 253 -10.28 -45.67 -17.28
CA LEU A 253 -9.42 -46.46 -18.17
C LEU A 253 -9.01 -47.82 -17.60
N TYR A 254 -8.61 -47.88 -16.32
CA TYR A 254 -8.18 -49.12 -15.67
C TYR A 254 -9.31 -50.14 -15.46
N GLN A 255 -10.57 -49.69 -15.42
CA GLN A 255 -11.73 -50.57 -15.33
C GLN A 255 -12.11 -51.07 -16.72
N PHE A 256 -12.06 -50.20 -17.73
CA PHE A 256 -12.36 -50.54 -19.11
C PHE A 256 -11.37 -51.57 -19.69
N LEU A 257 -10.06 -51.35 -19.48
CA LEU A 257 -8.99 -52.13 -20.10
C LEU A 257 -9.11 -53.65 -19.91
N PRO A 258 -9.31 -54.22 -18.70
CA PRO A 258 -9.43 -55.67 -18.54
C PRO A 258 -10.69 -56.23 -19.20
N TYR A 259 -11.84 -55.55 -19.10
CA TYR A 259 -13.08 -55.98 -19.76
C TYR A 259 -12.96 -55.93 -21.28
N PHE A 260 -12.35 -54.86 -21.82
CA PHE A 260 -12.13 -54.70 -23.24
C PHE A 260 -11.18 -55.76 -23.78
N LEU A 261 -10.08 -56.04 -23.09
CA LEU A 261 -9.15 -57.10 -23.47
C LEU A 261 -9.82 -58.48 -23.48
N ALA A 262 -10.53 -58.83 -22.40
CA ALA A 262 -11.23 -60.10 -22.28
C ALA A 262 -12.30 -60.26 -23.38
N LEU A 263 -13.13 -59.23 -23.57
CA LEU A 263 -14.20 -59.25 -24.58
C LEU A 263 -13.63 -59.24 -26.01
N SER A 264 -12.49 -58.57 -26.25
CA SER A 264 -11.79 -58.59 -27.53
C SER A 264 -11.24 -59.98 -27.87
N LEU A 265 -10.70 -60.71 -26.89
CA LEU A 265 -10.24 -62.09 -27.08
C LEU A 265 -11.42 -63.03 -27.42
N VAL A 266 -12.54 -62.89 -26.71
CA VAL A 266 -13.76 -63.65 -26.98
C VAL A 266 -14.32 -63.31 -28.37
N SER A 267 -14.35 -62.03 -28.73
CA SER A 267 -14.77 -61.56 -30.07
C SER A 267 -13.86 -62.11 -31.18
N ALA A 268 -12.54 -62.13 -30.96
CA ALA A 268 -11.59 -62.69 -31.92
C ALA A 268 -11.80 -64.19 -32.14
N TYR A 269 -12.05 -64.96 -31.07
CA TYR A 269 -12.33 -66.38 -31.17
C TYR A 269 -13.66 -66.66 -31.88
N THR A 270 -14.74 -66.00 -31.44
CA THR A 270 -16.07 -66.14 -32.06
C THR A 270 -16.07 -65.70 -33.52
N GLY A 271 -15.32 -64.65 -33.85
CA GLY A 271 -15.08 -64.18 -35.22
C GLY A 271 -14.37 -65.21 -36.08
N LYS A 272 -13.30 -65.84 -35.58
CA LYS A 272 -12.60 -66.91 -36.30
C LYS A 272 -13.54 -68.08 -36.64
N VAL A 273 -14.38 -68.48 -35.70
CA VAL A 273 -15.36 -69.57 -35.88
C VAL A 273 -16.46 -69.15 -36.87
N ALA A 274 -17.01 -67.94 -36.73
CA ALA A 274 -18.08 -67.44 -37.59
C ALA A 274 -17.62 -67.25 -39.04
N LEU A 275 -16.49 -66.55 -39.25
CA LEU A 275 -15.91 -66.31 -40.58
C LEU A 275 -15.42 -67.60 -41.22
N GLY A 276 -14.82 -68.52 -40.45
CA GLY A 276 -14.45 -69.85 -40.94
C GLY A 276 -15.66 -70.67 -41.38
N GLY A 277 -16.76 -70.60 -40.63
CA GLY A 277 -18.03 -71.24 -40.98
C GLY A 277 -18.66 -70.68 -42.26
N LEU A 278 -18.64 -69.36 -42.45
CA LEU A 278 -19.10 -68.69 -43.67
C LEU A 278 -18.23 -69.04 -44.88
N ARG A 279 -16.90 -69.07 -44.70
CA ARG A 279 -15.97 -69.52 -45.75
C ARG A 279 -16.27 -70.95 -46.18
N ALA A 280 -16.45 -71.86 -45.24
CA ALA A 280 -16.78 -73.26 -45.54
C ALA A 280 -18.15 -73.38 -46.25
N ALA A 281 -19.14 -72.57 -45.88
CA ALA A 281 -20.44 -72.54 -46.57
C ALA A 281 -20.31 -72.05 -48.02
N ARG A 282 -19.53 -70.98 -48.25
CA ARG A 282 -19.24 -70.46 -49.60
C ARG A 282 -18.50 -71.46 -50.48
N LEU A 283 -17.52 -72.17 -49.94
CA LEU A 283 -16.78 -73.20 -50.67
C LEU A 283 -17.68 -74.38 -51.05
N ARG A 284 -18.63 -74.75 -50.18
CA ARG A 284 -19.63 -75.80 -50.46
C ARG A 284 -20.64 -75.37 -51.52
N SER A 285 -20.94 -74.09 -51.65
CA SER A 285 -21.82 -73.54 -52.68
C SER A 285 -21.12 -73.24 -54.02
N GLY A 286 -19.88 -73.71 -54.21
CA GLY A 286 -19.14 -73.55 -55.47
C GLY A 286 -18.48 -72.18 -55.67
N GLY A 287 -18.34 -71.38 -54.61
CA GLY A 287 -17.64 -70.09 -54.69
C GLY A 287 -16.12 -70.25 -54.84
N ALA A 288 -15.49 -69.35 -55.60
CA ALA A 288 -14.03 -69.29 -55.76
C ALA A 288 -13.28 -69.15 -54.41
N PRO A 289 -12.07 -69.75 -54.28
CA PRO A 289 -11.33 -69.90 -53.02
C PRO A 289 -10.92 -68.60 -52.31
#